data_AF-A0A133VGT9-F1
#
_entry.id   AF-A0A133VGT9-F1
#
_cell.length_a   1.000
_cell.length_b   1.000
_cell.length_c   1.000
_cell.angle_alpha   90.00
_cell.angle_beta   90.00
_cell.angle_gamma   90.00
#
_symmetry.space_group_name_H-M   'P 1'
#
loop_
_entity.id
_entity.type
_entity.pdbx_description
1 polymer ?
#
loop_
_entity_poly.entity_id
_entity_poly.type
_entity_poly.pdbx_seq_one_letter_code
_entity_poly.pdbx_strand_id
1 'polypeptide(L)'
;MDEDMPQSTAEVVKACGHPVKDVRNIGLRGATDAEIIDRAKSDGSMIITRDTDFGDVLRHPDHPGALILRLPYTYTAELSSLRPLALF
;
A
#
# COMPACT_ATOMS: atom_id res chain seq x y z
N MET A 1 4.46 -0.88 -1.37
CA MET A 1 3.25 -0.80 -2.21
C MET A 1 3.00 -2.19 -2.73
N ASP A 2 1.87 -2.76 -2.35
CA ASP A 2 1.43 -4.08 -2.76
C ASP A 2 1.13 -4.14 -4.27
N GLU A 3 1.16 -5.34 -4.85
CA GLU A 3 0.98 -5.54 -6.29
C GLU A 3 -0.47 -5.37 -6.73
N ASP A 4 -1.41 -5.56 -5.80
CA ASP A 4 -2.83 -5.33 -6.01
C ASP A 4 -3.12 -3.83 -6.24
N MET A 5 -2.27 -2.92 -5.79
CA MET A 5 -2.48 -1.48 -5.96
C MET A 5 -2.21 -1.02 -7.41
N PRO A 6 -3.01 -0.08 -7.96
CA PRO A 6 -2.69 0.57 -9.23
C PRO A 6 -1.28 1.17 -9.19
N GLN A 7 -0.49 1.00 -10.26
CA GLN A 7 0.91 1.47 -10.32
C GLN A 7 1.04 2.98 -10.07
N SER A 8 0.09 3.77 -10.56
CA SER A 8 0.04 5.22 -10.37
C SER A 8 -0.11 5.64 -8.91
N THR A 9 -0.57 4.75 -8.01
CA THR A 9 -0.60 5.04 -6.56
C THR A 9 0.80 5.30 -6.01
N ALA A 10 1.81 4.54 -6.48
CA ALA A 10 3.17 4.73 -6.03
C ALA A 10 3.72 6.11 -6.43
N GLU A 11 3.29 6.64 -7.57
CA GLU A 11 3.65 7.98 -8.04
C GLU A 11 3.03 9.07 -7.17
N VAL A 12 1.74 8.93 -6.82
CA VAL A 12 1.06 9.87 -5.91
C VAL A 12 1.73 9.92 -4.54
N VAL A 13 2.04 8.75 -3.95
CA VAL A 13 2.69 8.70 -2.63
C VAL A 13 4.09 9.32 -2.68
N LYS A 14 4.84 9.10 -3.78
CA LYS A 14 6.13 9.79 -4.01
C LYS A 14 5.97 11.30 -4.15
N ALA A 15 4.94 11.76 -4.88
CA ALA A 15 4.65 13.18 -5.03
C ALA A 15 4.29 13.86 -3.70
N CYS A 16 3.71 13.12 -2.76
CA CYS A 16 3.49 13.56 -1.37
C CYS A 16 4.78 13.59 -0.51
N GLY A 17 5.95 13.24 -1.07
CA GLY A 17 7.24 13.30 -0.38
C GLY A 17 7.62 12.03 0.38
N HIS A 18 6.90 10.92 0.19
CA HIS A 18 7.21 9.65 0.85
C HIS A 18 7.94 8.68 -0.09
N PRO A 19 9.07 8.08 0.33
CA PRO A 19 9.73 7.05 -0.47
C PRO A 19 8.84 5.81 -0.56
N VAL A 20 8.73 5.23 -1.75
CA VAL A 20 7.92 4.03 -2.00
C VAL A 20 8.70 2.98 -2.75
N LYS A 21 8.69 1.76 -2.19
CA LYS A 21 9.09 0.53 -2.86
C LYS A 21 7.84 -0.20 -3.34
N ASP A 22 7.77 -0.46 -4.63
CA ASP A 22 6.72 -1.29 -5.22
C ASP A 22 7.20 -2.74 -5.27
N VAL A 23 6.42 -3.67 -4.72
CA VAL A 23 6.80 -5.10 -4.62
C VAL A 23 7.13 -5.69 -6.00
N ARG A 24 6.48 -5.18 -7.06
CA ARG A 24 6.72 -5.57 -8.46
C ARG A 24 8.12 -5.20 -8.95
N ASN A 25 8.73 -4.16 -8.37
CA ASN A 25 10.03 -3.63 -8.77
C ASN A 25 11.20 -4.11 -7.89
N ILE A 26 10.91 -4.76 -6.77
CA ILE A 26 11.92 -5.26 -5.82
C ILE A 26 12.01 -6.80 -5.78
N GLY A 27 11.42 -7.47 -6.77
CA GLY A 27 11.46 -8.93 -6.90
C GLY A 27 10.50 -9.67 -5.98
N LEU A 28 9.47 -9.00 -5.44
CA LEU A 28 8.47 -9.59 -4.55
C LEU A 28 7.10 -9.69 -5.23
N ARG A 29 7.08 -9.89 -6.55
CA ARG A 29 5.84 -10.11 -7.29
C ARG A 29 5.28 -11.50 -6.93
N GLY A 30 4.00 -11.58 -6.59
CA GLY A 30 3.36 -12.80 -6.12
C GLY A 30 3.91 -13.34 -4.78
N ALA A 31 4.63 -12.50 -4.03
CA ALA A 31 5.09 -12.86 -2.69
C ALA A 31 3.90 -13.02 -1.74
N THR A 32 4.06 -13.88 -0.75
CA THR A 32 3.08 -14.10 0.32
C THR A 32 3.02 -12.90 1.28
N ASP A 33 1.92 -12.75 2.01
CA ASP A 33 1.77 -11.71 3.03
C ASP A 33 2.94 -11.72 4.02
N ALA A 34 3.39 -12.91 4.44
CA ALA A 34 4.51 -13.08 5.35
C ALA A 34 5.82 -12.52 4.76
N GLU A 35 6.12 -12.81 3.50
CA GLU A 35 7.32 -12.29 2.82
C GLU A 35 7.27 -10.76 2.66
N ILE A 36 6.10 -10.21 2.36
CA ILE A 36 5.89 -8.75 2.27
C ILE A 36 6.04 -8.10 3.65
N ILE A 37 5.47 -8.70 4.70
CA ILE A 37 5.58 -8.25 6.10
C ILE A 37 7.04 -8.26 6.57
N ASP A 38 7.76 -9.36 6.37
CA ASP A 38 9.15 -9.48 6.77
C ASP A 38 10.03 -8.47 6.03
N ARG A 39 9.78 -8.26 4.74
CA ARG A 39 10.48 -7.23 3.97
C ARG A 39 10.20 -5.84 4.53
N ALA A 40 8.93 -5.52 4.78
CA ALA A 40 8.54 -4.20 5.29
C ALA A 40 9.17 -3.92 6.67
N LYS A 41 9.22 -4.92 7.55
CA LYS A 41 9.91 -4.84 8.86
C LYS A 41 11.40 -4.59 8.70
N SER A 42 12.09 -5.38 7.86
CA SER A 42 13.52 -5.19 7.59
C SER A 42 13.83 -3.81 7.01
N ASP A 43 12.91 -3.25 6.24
CA ASP A 43 13.04 -1.93 5.62
C ASP A 43 12.56 -0.77 6.52
N GLY A 44 12.06 -1.05 7.74
CA GLY A 44 11.45 -0.03 8.61
C GLY A 44 10.29 0.72 7.96
N SER A 45 9.57 0.04 7.05
CA SER A 45 8.53 0.61 6.20
C SER A 45 7.16 0.06 6.58
N MET A 46 6.10 0.80 6.24
CA MET A 46 4.73 0.29 6.33
C MET A 46 4.23 -0.25 4.99
N ILE A 47 3.21 -1.10 5.04
CA ILE A 47 2.58 -1.70 3.85
C ILE A 47 1.43 -0.80 3.38
N ILE A 48 1.24 -0.69 2.06
CA ILE A 48 0.06 -0.06 1.44
C ILE A 48 -0.55 -1.10 0.51
N THR A 49 -1.81 -1.48 0.75
CA THR A 49 -2.51 -2.61 0.10
C THR A 49 -4.02 -2.35 0.05
N ARG A 50 -4.79 -3.14 -0.71
CA ARG A 50 -6.26 -3.21 -0.61
C ARG A 50 -6.74 -4.49 0.08
N ASP A 51 -5.83 -5.42 0.31
CA ASP A 51 -6.11 -6.66 1.02
C ASP A 51 -6.27 -6.39 2.52
N THR A 52 -7.39 -6.85 3.07
CA THR A 52 -7.67 -6.73 4.50
C THR A 52 -6.96 -7.74 5.36
N ASP A 53 -6.40 -8.80 4.77
CA ASP A 53 -5.71 -9.83 5.53
C ASP A 53 -4.45 -9.29 6.22
N PHE A 54 -3.80 -8.25 5.67
CA PHE A 54 -2.74 -7.50 6.35
C PHE A 54 -3.21 -6.75 7.60
N GLY A 55 -4.51 -6.52 7.78
CA GLY A 55 -5.10 -5.92 8.98
C GLY A 55 -5.39 -6.91 10.10
N ASP A 56 -5.27 -8.22 9.85
CA ASP A 56 -5.55 -9.26 10.84
C ASP A 56 -4.39 -9.40 11.83
N VAL A 57 -4.50 -8.69 12.96
CA VAL A 57 -3.50 -8.68 14.04
C VAL A 57 -3.36 -10.03 14.75
N LEU A 58 -4.32 -10.94 14.64
CA LEU A 58 -4.19 -12.29 15.19
C LEU A 58 -3.34 -13.17 14.29
N ARG A 59 -3.49 -12.99 12.97
CA ARG A 59 -2.67 -13.67 11.95
C ARG A 59 -1.25 -13.09 11.89
N HIS A 60 -1.13 -11.79 12.09
CA HIS A 60 0.13 -11.05 12.02
C HIS A 60 0.34 -10.21 13.29
N PRO A 61 0.69 -10.84 14.44
CA PRO A 61 0.83 -10.11 15.71
C PRO A 61 2.04 -9.17 15.76
N ASP A 62 3.06 -9.45 14.94
CA ASP A 62 4.27 -8.63 14.81
C ASP A 62 4.30 -7.98 13.41
N HIS A 63 3.33 -7.10 13.17
CA HIS A 63 3.08 -6.42 11.89
C HIS A 63 3.67 -5.00 11.87
N PRO A 64 4.33 -4.55 10.78
CA PRO A 64 4.96 -3.22 10.67
C PRO A 64 3.96 -2.06 10.47
N GLY A 65 2.67 -2.29 10.70
CA GLY A 65 1.57 -1.44 10.24
C GLY A 65 1.24 -1.56 8.75
N ALA A 66 -0.05 -1.42 8.42
CA ALA A 66 -0.56 -1.36 7.04
C ALA A 66 -1.53 -0.18 6.88
N LEU A 67 -1.48 0.48 5.73
CA LEU A 67 -2.49 1.40 5.24
C LEU A 67 -3.35 0.66 4.21
N ILE A 68 -4.54 0.25 4.63
CA ILE A 68 -5.49 -0.47 3.78
C ILE A 68 -6.36 0.56 3.05
N LEU A 69 -6.19 0.67 1.73
CA LEU A 69 -6.90 1.65 0.90
C LEU A 69 -8.05 0.99 0.13
N ARG A 70 -9.27 1.16 0.65
CA ARG A 70 -10.50 0.66 0.01
C ARG A 70 -11.16 1.75 -0.82
N LEU A 71 -10.55 2.06 -1.95
CA LEU A 71 -11.13 2.95 -2.95
C LEU A 71 -11.95 2.13 -3.96
N PRO A 72 -13.05 2.67 -4.51
CA PRO A 72 -13.75 2.04 -5.62
C PRO A 72 -12.77 1.78 -6.78
N TYR A 73 -12.87 0.64 -7.45
CA TYR A 73 -11.99 0.30 -8.57
C TYR A 73 -12.02 1.32 -9.73
N THR A 74 -13.06 2.15 -9.79
CA THR A 74 -13.20 3.24 -10.76
C THR A 74 -12.32 4.45 -10.44
N TYR A 75 -11.74 4.54 -9.24
CA TYR A 75 -10.81 5.59 -8.87
C TYR A 75 -9.42 5.27 -9.41
N THR A 76 -8.96 6.09 -10.35
CA THR A 76 -7.56 6.15 -10.74
C THR A 76 -6.80 7.02 -9.73
N ALA A 77 -5.48 6.86 -9.63
CA ALA A 77 -4.67 7.62 -8.67
C ALA A 77 -4.78 9.15 -8.85
N GLU A 78 -5.11 9.62 -10.07
CA GLU A 78 -5.47 11.00 -10.37
C GLU A 78 -6.65 11.50 -9.51
N LEU A 79 -7.72 10.72 -9.36
CA LEU A 79 -8.89 11.07 -8.54
C LEU A 79 -8.57 11.11 -7.04
N SER A 80 -7.60 10.32 -6.58
CA SER A 80 -7.12 10.33 -5.18
C SER A 80 -6.27 11.57 -4.85
N SER A 81 -5.71 12.24 -5.88
CA SER A 81 -4.85 13.41 -5.74
C SER A 81 -5.60 14.74 -5.81
N LEU A 82 -6.89 14.72 -6.16
CA LEU A 82 -7.72 15.91 -6.25
C LEU A 82 -8.10 16.39 -4.85
N ARG A 83 -7.85 17.68 -4.61
CA ARG A 83 -8.16 18.46 -3.40
C ARG A 83 -9.52 18.09 -2.80
N PRO A 84 -9.68 18.16 -1.46
CA PRO A 84 -10.94 17.82 -0.82
C PRO A 84 -12.06 18.64 -1.46
N LEU A 85 -12.96 17.94 -2.16
CA LEU A 85 -14.24 18.50 -2.56
C LEU A 85 -14.94 18.85 -1.24
N ALA A 86 -15.11 20.15 -1.01
CA ALA A 86 -16.01 20.67 -0.01
C ALA A 86 -17.38 20.02 -0.25
N LEU A 87 -17.75 19.08 0.61
CA LEU A 87 -19.14 18.70 0.76
C LEU A 87 -19.82 19.81 1.58
N PHE A 88 -20.85 20.40 1.00
CA PHE A 88 -21.84 21.23 1.69
C PHE A 88 -22.58 20.41 2.76
#